data_AF-A0A1V5K441-F1
#
_entry.id   AF-A0A1V5K441-F1
#
_cell.length_a   1.000
_cell.length_b   1.000
_cell.length_c   1.000
_cell.angle_alpha   90.00
_cell.angle_beta   90.00
_cell.angle_gamma   90.00
#
_symmetry.space_group_name_H-M   'P 1'
#
loop_
_entity.id
_entity.type
_entity.pdbx_description
1 polymer ?
#
loop_
_entity_poly.entity_id
_entity_poly.type
_entity_poly.pdbx_seq_one_letter_code
_entity_poly.pdbx_strand_id
1 'polypeptide(L)'
;MVTTGTASGTARVAVDQLRDQGEKVGLLRIRLFRPFPHRAIRRALEKIEKAAVLDRNCSFGSGGIFANELSAALHGQCRTAVYSYISGLGGRDITVDLIKELYSRTRDAGRPDSESVWLGLNEE
;
A
#
# COMPACT_ATOMS: atom_id res chain seq x y z
N MET A 1 -3.50 1.64 4.76
CA MET A 1 -2.47 0.78 4.14
C MET A 1 -3.12 -0.43 3.51
N VAL A 2 -2.63 -0.86 2.36
CA VAL A 2 -3.10 -1.99 1.57
C VAL A 2 -1.91 -2.93 1.37
N THR A 3 -2.05 -4.19 1.78
CA THR A 3 -0.96 -5.17 1.74
C THR A 3 -1.46 -6.54 1.29
N THR A 4 -0.53 -7.43 0.99
CA THR A 4 -0.80 -8.82 0.61
C THR A 4 0.14 -9.78 1.35
N GLY A 5 -0.19 -11.06 1.34
CA GLY A 5 0.72 -12.11 1.82
C GLY A 5 1.15 -11.95 3.28
N THR A 6 2.45 -12.18 3.53
CA THR A 6 3.08 -12.15 4.85
C THR A 6 3.32 -10.74 5.38
N ALA A 7 3.50 -9.75 4.50
CA ALA A 7 3.71 -8.34 4.88
C ALA A 7 2.54 -7.79 5.70
N SER A 8 1.34 -8.35 5.54
CA SER A 8 0.17 -7.98 6.35
C SER A 8 0.32 -8.26 7.84
N GLY A 9 1.17 -9.22 8.24
CA GLY A 9 1.47 -9.49 9.65
C GLY A 9 2.24 -8.32 10.27
N THR A 10 3.36 -7.95 9.67
CA THR A 10 4.14 -6.76 10.05
C THR A 10 3.31 -5.49 9.99
N ALA A 11 2.52 -5.33 8.93
CA ALA A 11 1.70 -4.14 8.75
C ALA A 11 0.62 -3.98 9.83
N ARG A 12 0.11 -5.08 10.38
CA ARG A 12 -0.81 -5.04 11.52
C ARG A 12 -0.13 -4.44 12.74
N VAL A 13 1.06 -4.92 13.09
CA VAL A 13 1.84 -4.41 14.23
C VAL A 13 2.12 -2.90 14.06
N ALA A 14 2.51 -2.48 12.85
CA ALA A 14 2.72 -1.07 12.56
C ALA A 14 1.43 -0.23 12.68
N VAL A 15 0.30 -0.72 12.17
CA VAL A 15 -1.01 -0.04 12.32
C VAL A 15 -1.38 0.13 13.78
N ASP A 16 -1.21 -0.91 14.59
CA ASP A 16 -1.57 -0.88 16.00
C ASP A 16 -0.71 0.18 16.74
N GLN A 17 0.61 0.16 16.51
CA GLN A 17 1.52 1.16 17.09
C GLN A 17 1.23 2.60 16.65
N LEU A 18 0.86 2.80 15.37
CA LEU A 18 0.48 4.12 14.87
C LEU A 18 -0.85 4.60 15.48
N ARG A 19 -1.82 3.70 15.66
CA ARG A 19 -3.09 4.03 16.32
C ARG A 19 -2.90 4.38 17.79
N ASP A 20 -1.99 3.71 18.48
CA ASP A 20 -1.62 4.05 19.87
C ASP A 20 -1.02 5.46 19.97
N GLN A 21 -0.44 5.97 18.87
CA GLN A 21 0.06 7.34 18.74
C GLN A 21 -1.02 8.36 18.29
N GLY A 22 -2.28 7.93 18.16
CA GLY A 22 -3.40 8.77 17.75
C GLY A 22 -3.60 8.87 16.23
N GLU A 23 -2.83 8.12 15.43
CA GLU A 23 -2.95 8.19 13.98
C GLU A 23 -4.19 7.47 13.44
N LYS A 24 -4.89 8.11 12.50
CA LYS A 24 -6.07 7.56 11.83
C LYS A 24 -5.67 6.63 10.68
N VAL A 25 -5.05 5.51 11.01
CA VAL A 25 -4.60 4.52 10.04
C VAL A 25 -5.43 3.23 10.09
N GLY A 26 -5.55 2.55 8.95
CA GLY A 26 -6.18 1.24 8.83
C GLY A 26 -5.42 0.30 7.90
N LEU A 27 -5.74 -0.99 7.97
CA LEU A 27 -5.14 -2.04 7.17
C LEU A 27 -6.18 -2.77 6.33
N LEU A 28 -6.00 -2.78 5.01
CA LEU A 28 -6.72 -3.63 4.07
C LEU A 28 -5.77 -4.73 3.59
N ARG A 29 -6.08 -5.99 3.90
CA ARG A 29 -5.32 -7.15 3.40
C ARG A 29 -6.06 -7.75 2.20
N ILE A 30 -5.45 -7.70 1.01
CA ILE A 30 -5.99 -8.37 -0.17
C ILE A 30 -5.60 -9.85 -0.10
N ARG A 31 -6.61 -10.73 -0.13
CA ARG A 31 -6.46 -12.19 -0.05
C ARG A 31 -6.72 -12.91 -1.39
N LEU A 32 -7.33 -12.21 -2.35
CA LEU A 32 -7.71 -12.73 -3.65
C LEU A 32 -7.22 -11.76 -4.72
N PHE A 33 -6.36 -12.24 -5.63
CA PHE A 33 -5.89 -11.44 -6.76
C PHE A 33 -6.75 -11.65 -8.01
N ARG A 34 -7.20 -12.88 -8.27
CA ARG A 34 -8.05 -13.21 -9.41
C ARG A 34 -9.19 -14.16 -9.02
N PRO A 35 -10.43 -13.87 -9.45
CA PRO A 35 -10.87 -12.58 -10.04
C PRO A 35 -10.65 -11.42 -9.05
N PHE A 36 -10.25 -10.24 -9.53
CA PHE A 36 -9.92 -9.11 -8.65
C PHE A 36 -11.19 -8.55 -7.99
N PRO A 37 -11.24 -8.34 -6.67
CA PRO A 37 -12.49 -8.05 -5.95
C PRO A 37 -12.88 -6.57 -6.00
N HIS A 38 -13.10 -6.02 -7.21
CA HIS A 38 -13.38 -4.59 -7.44
C HIS A 38 -14.47 -4.02 -6.53
N ARG A 39 -15.63 -4.69 -6.41
CA ARG A 39 -16.77 -4.20 -5.60
C ARG A 39 -16.42 -4.07 -4.11
N ALA A 40 -15.70 -5.05 -3.56
CA ALA A 40 -15.31 -5.05 -2.16
C ALA A 40 -14.26 -3.97 -1.87
N ILE A 41 -13.31 -3.78 -2.80
CA ILE A 41 -12.27 -2.75 -2.70
C ILE A 41 -12.89 -1.36 -2.72
N ARG A 42 -13.80 -1.08 -3.66
CA ARG A 42 -14.51 0.21 -3.73
C ARG A 42 -15.23 0.51 -2.42
N ARG A 43 -16.03 -0.44 -1.92
CA ARG A 43 -16.74 -0.27 -0.65
C ARG A 43 -15.80 -0.02 0.53
N ALA A 44 -14.65 -0.68 0.57
CA ALA A 44 -13.68 -0.51 1.65
C ALA A 44 -12.94 0.84 1.60
N LEU A 45 -12.79 1.43 0.41
CA LEU A 45 -11.97 2.62 0.19
C LEU A 45 -12.78 3.89 -0.14
N GLU A 46 -14.09 3.81 -0.39
CA GLU A 46 -14.90 4.94 -0.84
C GLU A 46 -14.83 6.20 0.04
N LYS A 47 -14.59 6.03 1.35
CA LYS A 47 -14.46 7.13 2.34
C LYS A 47 -13.01 7.44 2.71
N ILE A 48 -12.05 6.80 2.07
CA ILE A 48 -10.63 6.91 2.37
C ILE A 48 -9.98 7.83 1.34
N GLU A 49 -9.26 8.84 1.82
CA GLU A 49 -8.58 9.81 0.96
C GLU A 49 -7.32 9.21 0.31
N LYS A 50 -6.54 8.43 1.08
CA LYS A 50 -5.24 7.91 0.64
C LYS A 50 -5.11 6.41 0.90
N ALA A 51 -4.70 5.67 -0.13
CA ALA A 51 -4.40 4.24 -0.05
C ALA A 51 -2.93 3.98 -0.38
N ALA A 52 -2.12 3.77 0.66
CA ALA A 52 -0.74 3.30 0.52
C ALA A 52 -0.71 1.80 0.22
N VAL A 53 -0.24 1.40 -0.95
CA VAL A 53 -0.16 0.00 -1.40
C VAL A 53 1.29 -0.46 -1.33
N LEU A 54 1.53 -1.56 -0.61
CA LEU A 54 2.84 -2.19 -0.54
C LEU A 54 2.86 -3.47 -1.38
N ASP A 55 3.59 -3.41 -2.48
CA ASP A 55 3.83 -4.52 -3.38
C ASP A 55 5.17 -5.19 -3.07
N ARG A 56 5.13 -6.51 -2.84
CA ARG A 56 6.32 -7.39 -2.84
C ARG A 56 6.51 -8.05 -4.21
N ASN A 57 6.28 -7.27 -5.26
CA ASN A 57 6.33 -7.66 -6.66
C ASN A 57 6.54 -6.38 -7.49
N CYS A 58 6.89 -6.54 -8.76
CA CYS A 58 6.88 -5.46 -9.72
C CYS A 58 6.53 -5.99 -11.11
N SER A 59 5.81 -5.17 -11.88
CA SER A 59 5.72 -5.25 -13.33
C SER A 59 6.70 -4.24 -13.89
N PHE A 60 7.75 -4.71 -14.57
CA PHE A 60 8.77 -3.82 -15.13
C PHE A 60 8.13 -2.81 -16.10
N GLY A 61 8.47 -1.53 -15.93
CA GLY A 61 7.87 -0.42 -16.67
C GLY A 61 6.45 -0.03 -16.23
N SER A 62 5.87 -0.66 -15.19
CA SER A 62 4.52 -0.34 -14.70
C SER A 62 4.36 -0.30 -13.19
N GLY A 63 5.36 -0.71 -12.40
CA GLY A 63 5.33 -0.63 -10.94
C GLY A 63 4.63 -1.82 -10.26
N GLY A 64 4.07 -1.60 -9.06
CA GLY A 64 3.43 -2.64 -8.26
C GLY A 64 2.11 -3.15 -8.87
N ILE A 65 1.91 -4.47 -8.95
CA ILE A 65 0.73 -5.02 -9.63
C ILE A 65 -0.56 -4.76 -8.85
N PHE A 66 -0.52 -4.82 -7.51
CA PHE A 66 -1.72 -4.55 -6.72
C PHE A 66 -2.06 -3.07 -6.72
N ALA A 67 -1.06 -2.17 -6.72
CA ALA A 67 -1.30 -0.75 -6.88
C ALA A 67 -2.02 -0.45 -8.20
N ASN A 68 -1.59 -1.04 -9.31
CA ASN A 68 -2.22 -0.88 -10.62
C ASN A 68 -3.67 -1.38 -10.65
N GLU A 69 -3.92 -2.56 -10.08
CA GLU A 69 -5.27 -3.11 -9.98
C GLU A 69 -6.19 -2.27 -9.08
N LEU A 70 -5.66 -1.72 -7.99
CA LEU A 70 -6.40 -0.81 -7.11
C LEU A 70 -6.75 0.49 -7.84
N SER A 71 -5.78 1.10 -8.53
CA SER A 71 -6.00 2.30 -9.34
C SER A 71 -7.08 2.07 -10.39
N ALA A 72 -7.00 0.97 -11.13
CA ALA A 72 -8.02 0.60 -12.12
C ALA A 72 -9.40 0.33 -11.47
N ALA A 73 -9.43 -0.31 -10.29
CA ALA A 73 -10.67 -0.57 -9.58
C ALA A 73 -11.36 0.71 -9.09
N LEU A 74 -10.58 1.73 -8.70
CA LEU A 74 -11.07 2.97 -8.11
C LEU A 74 -11.32 4.08 -9.16
N HIS A 75 -10.70 3.99 -10.34
CA HIS A 75 -10.80 4.97 -11.39
C HIS A 75 -12.27 5.29 -11.75
N GLY A 76 -12.65 6.58 -11.65
CA GLY A 76 -14.01 7.06 -11.92
C GLY A 76 -15.07 6.59 -10.93
N GLN A 77 -14.69 5.95 -9.82
CA GLN A 77 -15.62 5.39 -8.82
C GLN A 77 -15.34 5.93 -7.41
N CYS A 78 -14.07 6.16 -7.08
CA CYS A 78 -13.64 6.70 -5.79
C CYS A 78 -12.60 7.81 -6.02
N ARG A 79 -12.54 8.76 -5.07
CA ARG A 79 -11.51 9.84 -5.07
C ARG A 79 -10.22 9.45 -4.37
N THR A 80 -10.13 8.22 -3.86
CA THR A 80 -8.98 7.71 -3.12
C THR A 80 -7.73 7.76 -3.98
N ALA A 81 -6.73 8.50 -3.55
CA ALA A 81 -5.41 8.53 -4.17
C ALA A 81 -4.64 7.26 -3.82
N VAL A 82 -4.12 6.56 -4.82
CA VAL A 82 -3.35 5.32 -4.66
C VAL A 82 -1.86 5.65 -4.71
N TYR A 83 -1.15 5.34 -3.62
CA TYR A 83 0.30 5.52 -3.50
C TYR A 83 0.95 4.15 -3.61
N SER A 84 1.88 3.98 -4.55
CA SER A 84 2.50 2.70 -4.84
C SER A 84 3.90 2.62 -4.25
N TYR A 85 4.12 1.60 -3.42
CA TYR A 85 5.41 1.31 -2.81
C TYR A 85 5.84 -0.12 -3.12
N ILE A 86 7.10 -0.31 -3.47
CA ILE A 86 7.70 -1.62 -3.73
C ILE A 86 8.77 -1.90 -2.69
N SER A 87 8.70 -3.06 -2.04
CA SER A 87 9.75 -3.52 -1.11
C SER A 87 9.73 -5.04 -0.92
N GLY A 88 10.75 -5.58 -0.26
CA GLY A 88 10.86 -7.02 0.05
C GLY A 88 11.17 -7.92 -1.16
N LEU A 89 11.61 -7.36 -2.28
CA LEU A 89 12.10 -8.12 -3.42
C LEU A 89 13.45 -8.78 -3.09
N GLY A 90 13.70 -9.96 -3.67
CA GLY A 90 14.90 -10.75 -3.35
C GLY A 90 14.92 -11.32 -1.93
N GLY A 91 13.76 -11.42 -1.26
CA GLY A 91 13.66 -11.96 0.10
C GLY A 91 14.04 -10.98 1.21
N ARG A 92 14.26 -9.70 0.89
CA ARG A 92 14.49 -8.67 1.90
C ARG A 92 13.32 -8.57 2.87
N ASP A 93 13.64 -8.27 4.12
CA ASP A 93 12.63 -8.14 5.15
C ASP A 93 11.79 -6.86 4.96
N ILE A 94 10.52 -6.94 5.35
CA ILE A 94 9.62 -5.79 5.44
C ILE A 94 9.39 -5.56 6.93
N THR A 95 10.13 -4.59 7.48
CA THR A 95 10.13 -4.27 8.91
C THR A 95 8.96 -3.37 9.29
N VAL A 96 8.66 -3.30 10.60
CA VAL A 96 7.64 -2.38 11.13
C VAL A 96 8.01 -0.93 10.82
N ASP A 97 9.29 -0.58 10.90
CA ASP A 97 9.74 0.80 10.65
C ASP A 97 9.61 1.18 9.18
N LEU A 98 9.88 0.26 8.25
CA LEU A 98 9.59 0.48 6.83
C LEU A 98 8.09 0.68 6.58
N ILE A 99 7.24 -0.05 7.32
CA ILE A 99 5.78 0.16 7.24
C ILE A 99 5.38 1.56 7.78
N LYS A 100 6.00 2.02 8.86
CA LYS A 100 5.77 3.37 9.38
C LYS A 100 6.29 4.43 8.42
N GLU A 101 7.42 4.17 7.77
CA GLU A 101 7.99 5.07 6.77
C GLU A 101 7.04 5.27 5.58
N LEU A 102 6.51 4.20 4.96
CA LEU A 102 5.54 4.38 3.87
C LEU A 102 4.29 5.11 4.35
N TYR A 103 3.85 4.87 5.60
CA TYR A 103 2.71 5.57 6.18
C TYR A 103 2.97 7.08 6.27
N SER A 104 4.09 7.50 6.87
CA SER A 104 4.45 8.91 7.00
C SER A 104 4.59 9.58 5.64
N ARG A 105 5.28 8.94 4.68
CA ARG A 105 5.39 9.43 3.30
C ARG A 105 4.01 9.64 2.66
N THR A 106 3.09 8.69 2.83
CA THR A 106 1.72 8.81 2.30
C THR A 106 0.94 9.93 2.99
N ARG A 107 1.03 10.02 4.33
CA ARG A 107 0.32 11.01 5.14
C ARG A 107 0.71 12.42 4.72
N ASP A 108 2.01 12.66 4.57
CA ASP A 108 2.58 13.99 4.35
C ASP A 108 2.58 14.41 2.87
N ALA A 109 2.57 13.45 1.93
CA ALA A 109 2.54 13.75 0.50
C ALA A 109 1.17 14.25 0.01
N GLY A 110 1.15 15.38 -0.72
CA GLY A 110 -0.08 15.94 -1.29
C GLY A 110 -0.70 15.12 -2.43
N ARG A 111 0.12 14.46 -3.25
CA ARG A 111 -0.31 13.59 -4.35
C ARG A 111 0.62 12.37 -4.48
N PRO A 112 0.16 11.25 -5.06
CA PRO A 112 1.03 10.14 -5.41
C PRO A 112 2.08 10.53 -6.46
N ASP A 113 3.24 9.88 -6.40
CA ASP A 113 4.23 9.91 -7.46
C ASP A 113 3.70 9.22 -8.72
N SER A 114 4.22 9.60 -9.89
CA SER A 114 3.87 8.95 -11.17
C SER A 114 4.38 7.52 -11.27
N GLU A 115 5.41 7.18 -10.49
CA GLU A 115 6.04 5.86 -10.46
C GLU A 115 5.95 5.25 -9.06
N SER A 116 6.17 3.94 -8.97
CA SER A 116 6.23 3.26 -7.67
C SER A 116 7.52 3.63 -6.94
N VAL A 117 7.40 4.01 -5.67
CA VAL A 117 8.54 4.33 -4.82
C VAL A 117 9.13 3.05 -4.25
N TRP A 118 10.44 2.88 -4.40
CA TRP A 118 11.16 1.71 -3.89
C TRP A 118 11.69 2.00 -2.49
N LEU A 119 11.33 1.17 -1.52
CA LEU A 119 11.73 1.32 -0.12
C LEU A 119 12.62 0.17 0.34
N GLY A 120 13.55 0.46 1.25
CA GLY A 120 14.51 -0.53 1.76
C GLY A 120 15.57 -0.95 0.74
N LEU A 121 15.89 -0.05 -0.20
CA LEU A 121 17.07 -0.15 -1.05
C LEU A 121 18.29 0.30 -0.25
N ASN A 122 19.43 -0.38 -0.45
CA ASN A 122 20.70 0.14 0.04
C ASN A 122 21.19 1.13 -1.02
N GLU A 123 21.74 2.26 -0.59
CA GLU A 123 22.60 3.04 -1.47
C GLU A 123 23.88 2.23 -1.68
N GLU A 124 24.33 2.13 -2.94
CA GLU A 124 25.64 1.56 -3.28
C GLU A 124 26.77 2.48 -2.80
#